data_AF-A0A1B6FVD0-F1
#
_entry.id   AF-A0A1B6FVD0-F1
#
_cell.length_a   1.000
_cell.length_b   1.000
_cell.length_c   1.000
_cell.angle_alpha   90.00
_cell.angle_beta   90.00
_cell.angle_gamma   90.00
#
_symmetry.space_group_name_H-M   'P 1'
#
loop_
_entity.id
_entity.type
_entity.pdbx_description
1 polymer ?
#
loop_
_entity_poly.entity_id
_entity_poly.type
_entity_poly.pdbx_seq_one_letter_code
_entity_poly.pdbx_strand_id
1 'polypeptide(L)'
;ANSPDPCILFEPKSLYRSVTETIPEGFYTLPLEKAEVVRSGDAVTLIGWGSQVRVLLEVAEMAKSDLNVSCEVIDLLSILPWDKETVFESVKKTGRVLIAHEASYTSGFGSELAASIQKDCFLSLE
;
A
#
# COMPACT_ATOMS: atom_id res chain seq x y z
N ALA A 1 5.12 18.98 -0.23
CA ALA A 1 5.33 18.74 1.20
C ALA A 1 6.55 19.54 1.64
N ASN A 2 6.39 20.47 2.57
CA ASN A 2 7.53 21.16 3.19
C ASN A 2 7.93 20.35 4.43
N SER A 3 8.65 19.25 4.22
CA SER A 3 9.27 18.54 5.33
C SER A 3 10.47 19.33 5.85
N PRO A 4 10.66 19.48 7.17
CA PRO A 4 11.90 20.03 7.72
C PRO A 4 13.08 19.06 7.56
N ASP A 5 12.82 17.81 7.20
CA ASP A 5 13.81 16.74 7.07
C ASP A 5 14.19 16.49 5.60
N PRO A 6 15.40 15.96 5.33
CA PRO A 6 15.79 15.57 3.98
C PRO A 6 14.91 14.43 3.46
N CYS A 7 14.27 14.64 2.30
CA CYS A 7 13.38 13.66 1.67
C CYS A 7 13.96 13.11 0.36
N ILE A 8 13.70 11.83 0.10
CA ILE A 8 13.93 11.19 -1.20
C ILE A 8 12.57 10.87 -1.81
N LEU A 9 12.32 11.41 -3.01
CA LEU A 9 11.12 11.11 -3.80
C LEU A 9 11.49 10.19 -4.95
N PHE A 10 10.87 9.02 -5.02
CA PHE A 10 11.01 8.11 -6.15
C PHE A 10 9.78 8.22 -7.05
N GLU A 11 9.98 8.73 -8.26
CA GLU A 11 8.92 8.84 -9.27
C GLU A 11 8.88 7.55 -10.12
N PRO A 12 7.79 6.76 -10.09
CA PRO A 12 7.69 5.54 -10.89
C PRO A 12 7.69 5.87 -12.39
N LYS A 13 8.86 5.77 -13.02
CA LYS A 13 9.05 6.14 -14.45
C LYS A 13 8.11 5.45 -15.43
N SER A 14 7.61 4.27 -15.09
CA SER A 14 6.62 3.52 -15.88
C SER A 14 5.28 4.26 -15.98
N LEU A 15 4.97 5.15 -15.02
CA LEU A 15 3.71 5.87 -14.93
C LEU A 15 3.71 7.21 -15.68
N TYR A 16 4.88 7.77 -16.04
CA TYR A 16 4.98 9.11 -16.65
C TYR A 16 4.11 9.33 -17.89
N ARG A 17 3.83 8.27 -18.67
CA ARG A 17 3.06 8.37 -19.93
C ARG A 17 2.03 7.26 -20.10
N SER A 18 1.81 6.44 -19.07
CA SER A 18 0.87 5.31 -19.14
C SER A 18 -0.47 5.62 -18.49
N VAL A 19 -0.58 6.73 -17.75
CA VAL A 19 -1.76 7.09 -16.97
C VAL A 19 -2.09 8.56 -17.18
N THR A 20 -3.37 8.89 -17.17
CA THR A 20 -3.85 10.28 -17.15
C THR A 20 -4.98 10.33 -16.13
N GLU A 21 -4.91 11.32 -15.25
CA GLU A 21 -5.89 11.55 -14.20
C GLU A 21 -6.16 13.05 -14.09
N THR A 22 -7.34 13.41 -13.58
CA THR A 22 -7.66 14.81 -13.30
C THR A 22 -6.95 15.24 -12.03
N ILE A 23 -5.97 16.13 -12.16
CA ILE A 23 -5.24 16.71 -11.03
C ILE A 23 -5.85 18.08 -10.69
N PRO A 24 -6.08 18.38 -9.40
CA PRO A 24 -6.53 19.71 -8.98
C PRO A 24 -5.62 20.82 -9.50
N GLU A 25 -6.21 21.90 -10.00
CA GLU A 25 -5.45 23.09 -10.36
C GLU A 25 -4.91 23.80 -9.11
N GLY A 26 -3.68 24.29 -9.19
CA GLY A 26 -3.03 25.02 -8.11
C GLY A 26 -2.17 24.15 -7.19
N PHE A 27 -1.57 24.80 -6.20
CA PHE A 27 -0.66 24.13 -5.26
C PHE A 27 -1.46 23.43 -4.17
N TYR A 28 -1.22 22.13 -4.00
CA TYR A 28 -1.74 21.35 -2.90
C TYR A 28 -0.64 20.46 -2.31
N THR A 29 -0.91 19.93 -1.12
CA THR A 29 0.00 19.02 -0.43
C THR A 29 -0.76 17.80 0.03
N LEU A 30 -0.14 16.64 -0.10
CA LEU A 30 -0.57 15.42 0.56
C LEU A 30 0.23 15.25 1.86
N PRO A 31 -0.38 14.68 2.92
CA PRO A 31 0.36 14.32 4.12
C PRO A 31 1.45 13.31 3.76
N LEU A 32 2.66 13.55 4.26
CA LEU A 32 3.67 12.50 4.30
C LEU A 32 3.28 11.49 5.39
N GLU A 33 3.85 10.30 5.33
CA GLU A 33 3.73 9.29 6.41
C GLU A 33 2.31 8.75 6.63
N LYS A 34 1.38 9.02 5.71
CA LYS A 34 0.01 8.50 5.73
C LYS A 34 -0.19 7.59 4.53
N ALA A 35 -0.60 6.35 4.78
CA ALA A 35 -0.99 5.41 3.74
C ALA A 35 -2.42 5.68 3.29
N GLU A 36 -2.75 5.25 2.07
CA GLU A 36 -4.08 5.41 1.49
C GLU A 36 -4.73 4.05 1.23
N VAL A 37 -5.96 3.88 1.72
CA VAL A 37 -6.81 2.74 1.35
C VAL A 37 -7.52 3.08 0.04
N VAL A 38 -6.90 2.68 -1.07
CA VAL A 38 -7.40 2.98 -2.42
C VAL A 38 -8.58 2.09 -2.84
N ARG A 39 -8.78 0.97 -2.15
CA ARG A 39 -9.94 0.08 -2.31
C ARG A 39 -10.27 -0.57 -0.98
N SER A 40 -11.52 -0.46 -0.53
CA SER A 40 -11.98 -1.11 0.69
C SER A 40 -12.29 -2.60 0.47
N GLY A 41 -11.98 -3.43 1.46
CA GLY A 41 -12.32 -4.85 1.49
C GLY A 41 -12.34 -5.43 2.89
N ASP A 42 -12.70 -6.72 3.00
CA ASP A 42 -12.90 -7.41 4.29
C ASP A 42 -12.25 -8.80 4.36
N ALA A 43 -11.73 -9.35 3.26
CA ALA A 43 -11.24 -10.72 3.22
C ALA A 43 -9.71 -10.84 3.28
N VAL A 44 -8.99 -9.89 2.66
CA VAL A 44 -7.52 -9.84 2.63
C VAL A 44 -7.04 -8.40 2.41
N THR A 45 -5.96 -8.02 3.09
CA THR A 45 -5.25 -6.76 2.90
C THR A 45 -4.12 -6.94 1.89
N LEU A 46 -4.10 -6.15 0.82
CA LEU A 46 -3.06 -6.10 -0.20
C LEU A 46 -2.26 -4.80 -0.03
N ILE A 47 -0.94 -4.91 0.17
CA ILE A 47 -0.08 -3.77 0.44
C ILE A 47 0.97 -3.62 -0.67
N GLY A 48 1.08 -2.43 -1.24
CA GLY A 48 2.08 -2.08 -2.24
C GLY A 48 2.38 -0.58 -2.26
N TRP A 49 3.23 -0.16 -3.19
CA TRP A 49 3.55 1.25 -3.43
C TRP A 49 4.00 1.45 -4.89
N GLY A 50 3.84 2.68 -5.38
CA GLY A 50 4.23 3.05 -6.75
C GLY A 50 3.47 2.25 -7.81
N SER A 51 4.16 1.79 -8.86
CA SER A 51 3.53 1.01 -9.94
C SER A 51 2.87 -0.29 -9.48
N GLN A 52 3.33 -0.86 -8.36
CA GLN A 52 2.79 -2.12 -7.85
C GLN A 52 1.33 -2.01 -7.39
N VAL A 53 0.87 -0.82 -6.99
CA VAL A 53 -0.53 -0.61 -6.55
C VAL A 53 -1.52 -0.92 -7.67
N ARG A 54 -1.18 -0.59 -8.92
CA ARG A 54 -2.02 -0.93 -10.08
C ARG A 54 -2.17 -2.43 -10.25
N VAL A 55 -1.07 -3.18 -10.09
CA VAL A 55 -1.09 -4.64 -10.14
C VAL A 55 -1.99 -5.18 -9.03
N LEU A 56 -1.94 -4.61 -7.82
CA LEU A 56 -2.79 -5.04 -6.71
C LEU A 56 -4.27 -4.71 -6.94
N LEU A 57 -4.60 -3.59 -7.58
CA LEU A 57 -5.97 -3.26 -7.98
C LEU A 57 -6.50 -4.26 -9.01
N GLU A 58 -5.69 -4.63 -10.02
CA GLU A 58 -6.06 -5.67 -10.99
C GLU A 58 -6.26 -7.03 -10.31
N VAL A 59 -5.36 -7.42 -9.39
CA VAL A 59 -5.50 -8.64 -8.58
C VAL A 59 -6.76 -8.61 -7.71
N ALA A 60 -7.11 -7.45 -7.15
CA ALA A 60 -8.32 -7.30 -6.35
C ALA A 60 -9.61 -7.46 -7.18
N GLU A 61 -9.60 -7.04 -8.44
CA GLU A 61 -10.70 -7.28 -9.38
C GLU A 61 -10.77 -8.75 -9.79
N MET A 62 -9.64 -9.39 -10.10
CA MET A 62 -9.59 -10.83 -10.41
C MET A 62 -10.07 -11.68 -9.23
N ALA A 63 -9.62 -11.36 -8.01
CA ALA A 63 -10.06 -12.05 -6.80
C ALA A 63 -11.57 -11.89 -6.58
N LYS A 64 -12.13 -10.73 -6.93
CA LYS A 64 -13.57 -10.49 -6.84
C LYS A 64 -14.35 -11.27 -7.92
N SER A 65 -13.89 -11.30 -9.16
CA SER A 65 -14.57 -12.01 -10.25
C SER A 65 -14.48 -13.52 -10.13
N ASP A 66 -13.30 -14.04 -9.82
CA ASP A 66 -12.99 -15.46 -9.97
C ASP A 66 -13.26 -16.24 -8.67
N LEU A 67 -13.08 -15.58 -7.53
CA LEU A 67 -13.15 -16.20 -6.20
C LEU A 67 -14.21 -15.58 -5.28
N ASN A 68 -14.87 -14.50 -5.71
CA ASN A 68 -15.76 -13.67 -4.88
C ASN A 68 -15.10 -13.18 -3.58
N VAL A 69 -13.80 -12.91 -3.62
CA VAL A 69 -13.01 -12.40 -2.49
C VAL A 69 -12.95 -10.87 -2.54
N SER A 70 -13.19 -10.22 -1.39
CA SER A 70 -13.14 -8.76 -1.28
C SER A 70 -11.80 -8.30 -0.71
N CYS A 71 -10.89 -7.89 -1.59
CA CYS A 71 -9.57 -7.41 -1.21
C CYS A 71 -9.58 -5.91 -0.83
N GLU A 72 -9.02 -5.60 0.33
CA GLU A 72 -8.59 -4.24 0.68
C GLU A 72 -7.24 -3.97 0.01
N VAL A 73 -7.07 -2.81 -0.62
CA VAL A 73 -5.80 -2.41 -1.26
C VAL A 73 -5.29 -1.13 -0.62
N ILE A 74 -4.04 -1.18 -0.17
CA ILE A 74 -3.33 -0.07 0.47
C ILE A 74 -2.15 0.35 -0.40
N ASP A 75 -2.10 1.64 -0.73
CA ASP A 75 -0.87 2.30 -1.16
C ASP A 75 -0.15 2.87 0.06
N LEU A 76 1.08 2.40 0.32
CA LEU A 76 1.85 2.87 1.46
C LEU A 76 2.28 4.33 1.34
N LEU A 77 2.49 4.84 0.13
CA LEU A 77 3.02 6.18 -0.20
C LEU A 77 4.40 6.50 0.39
N SER A 78 4.58 6.40 1.70
CA SER A 78 5.84 6.65 2.43
C SER A 78 6.44 5.34 2.97
N ILE A 79 7.71 5.10 2.65
CA ILE A 79 8.46 3.93 3.11
C ILE A 79 9.06 4.16 4.50
N LEU A 80 9.53 5.38 4.77
CA LEU A 80 10.15 5.71 6.05
C LEU A 80 9.95 7.20 6.41
N PRO A 81 9.29 7.49 7.54
CA PRO A 81 8.47 6.55 8.32
C PRO A 81 7.21 6.13 7.54
N TRP A 82 6.70 4.94 7.85
CA TRP A 82 5.51 4.37 7.21
C TRP A 82 4.33 4.31 8.18
N ASP A 83 3.11 4.34 7.63
CA ASP A 83 1.87 4.41 8.39
C ASP A 83 1.47 3.04 8.98
N LYS A 84 1.97 2.76 10.17
CA LYS A 84 1.66 1.53 10.91
C LYS A 84 0.19 1.42 11.27
N GLU A 85 -0.44 2.52 11.63
CA GLU A 85 -1.83 2.56 12.12
C GLU A 85 -2.77 2.05 11.03
N THR A 86 -2.73 2.64 9.84
CA THR A 86 -3.60 2.26 8.72
C THR A 86 -3.40 0.79 8.31
N VAL A 87 -2.14 0.33 8.26
CA VAL A 87 -1.84 -1.06 7.92
C VAL A 87 -2.36 -2.03 8.98
N PHE A 88 -2.14 -1.75 10.27
CA PHE A 88 -2.57 -2.65 11.33
C PHE A 88 -4.08 -2.69 11.47
N GLU A 89 -4.79 -1.58 11.29
CA GLU A 89 -6.25 -1.54 11.27
C GLU A 89 -6.81 -2.42 10.15
N SER A 90 -6.27 -2.30 8.94
CA SER A 90 -6.65 -3.12 7.80
C SER A 90 -6.41 -4.62 8.05
N VAL A 91 -5.21 -4.98 8.52
CA VAL A 91 -4.88 -6.39 8.78
C VAL A 91 -5.74 -6.97 9.90
N LYS A 92 -6.00 -6.21 10.97
CA LYS A 92 -6.91 -6.66 12.05
C LYS A 92 -8.33 -6.87 11.55
N LYS A 93 -8.78 -6.07 10.58
CA LYS A 93 -10.07 -6.22 9.93
C LYS A 93 -10.14 -7.46 9.04
N THR A 94 -9.13 -7.70 8.21
CA THR A 94 -9.19 -8.76 7.18
C THR A 94 -8.65 -10.12 7.64
N GLY A 95 -7.80 -10.12 8.67
CA GLY A 95 -7.10 -11.29 9.20
C GLY A 95 -6.04 -11.91 8.27
N ARG A 96 -5.94 -11.42 7.02
CA ARG A 96 -4.98 -11.90 6.02
C ARG A 96 -4.27 -10.72 5.38
N VAL A 97 -3.00 -10.92 5.03
CA VAL A 97 -2.18 -9.90 4.37
C VAL A 97 -1.32 -10.49 3.25
N LEU A 98 -1.19 -9.74 2.16
CA LEU A 98 -0.24 -9.97 1.07
C LEU A 98 0.52 -8.67 0.81
N ILE A 99 1.85 -8.75 0.81
CA ILE A 99 2.73 -7.61 0.53
C ILE A 99 3.41 -7.86 -0.80
N ALA A 100 3.38 -6.88 -1.70
CA ALA A 100 4.04 -6.97 -3.00
C ALA A 100 4.89 -5.72 -3.28
N HIS A 101 6.08 -5.93 -3.82
CA HIS A 101 6.97 -4.87 -4.30
C HIS A 101 7.94 -5.39 -5.37
N GLU A 102 8.40 -4.51 -6.25
CA GLU A 102 9.31 -4.86 -7.36
C GLU A 102 10.75 -5.16 -6.90
N ALA A 103 11.15 -4.63 -5.74
CA ALA A 103 12.50 -4.84 -5.20
C ALA A 103 12.75 -6.32 -4.86
N SER A 104 14.02 -6.69 -4.74
CA SER A 104 14.43 -8.03 -4.35
C SER A 104 13.75 -8.50 -3.05
N TYR A 105 13.39 -9.78 -3.01
CA TYR A 105 12.74 -10.38 -1.85
C TYR A 105 13.60 -10.28 -0.59
N THR A 106 14.86 -10.73 -0.66
CA THR A 106 15.80 -10.65 0.47
C THR A 106 16.16 -9.20 0.77
N SER A 107 16.04 -8.80 2.05
CA SER A 107 16.26 -7.43 2.52
C SER A 107 15.36 -6.38 1.86
N GLY A 108 14.26 -6.79 1.23
CA GLY A 108 13.22 -5.89 0.74
C GLY A 108 12.38 -5.32 1.89
N PHE A 109 11.76 -4.18 1.66
CA PHE A 109 10.93 -3.53 2.67
C PHE A 109 9.69 -4.35 3.06
N GLY A 110 9.27 -5.30 2.22
CA GLY A 110 8.22 -6.25 2.58
C GLY A 110 8.56 -7.10 3.82
N SER A 111 9.85 -7.31 4.12
CA SER A 111 10.26 -8.00 5.35
C SER A 111 9.99 -7.21 6.62
N GLU A 112 10.19 -5.88 6.61
CA GLU A 112 9.90 -4.98 7.73
C GLU A 112 8.39 -4.93 8.02
N LEU A 113 7.59 -4.83 6.96
CA LEU A 113 6.12 -4.88 7.04
C LEU A 113 5.66 -6.20 7.63
N ALA A 114 6.12 -7.33 7.07
CA ALA A 114 5.73 -8.66 7.54
C ALA A 114 6.10 -8.88 9.02
N ALA A 115 7.31 -8.50 9.43
CA ALA A 115 7.77 -8.64 10.81
C ALA A 115 6.96 -7.75 11.77
N SER A 116 6.69 -6.50 11.39
CA SER A 116 5.89 -5.57 12.20
C SER A 116 4.44 -6.03 12.33
N ILE A 117 3.82 -6.46 11.22
CA ILE A 117 2.45 -6.98 11.22
C ILE A 117 2.35 -8.24 12.09
N GLN A 118 3.27 -9.19 11.93
CA GLN A 118 3.27 -10.40 12.75
C GLN A 118 3.38 -10.08 14.24
N LYS A 119 4.20 -9.09 14.61
CA LYS A 119 4.38 -8.66 16.00
C LYS A 119 3.14 -8.01 16.58
N ASP A 120 2.53 -7.06 15.86
CA ASP A 120 1.47 -6.19 16.39
C ASP A 120 0.04 -6.69 16.07
N CYS A 121 -0.10 -7.64 15.14
CA CYS A 121 -1.38 -8.22 14.71
C CYS A 121 -1.44 -9.75 14.89
N PHE A 122 -0.54 -10.34 15.71
CA PHE A 122 -0.42 -11.80 15.89
C PHE A 122 -1.77 -12.52 16.09
N LEU A 123 -2.62 -12.00 17.00
CA LEU A 123 -3.90 -12.61 17.37
C LEU A 123 -5.00 -12.40 16.33
N SER A 124 -4.77 -11.55 15.32
CA SER A 124 -5.74 -11.27 14.27
C SER A 124 -5.49 -12.07 12.99
N LEU A 125 -4.33 -12.73 12.87
CA LEU A 125 -3.96 -13.49 11.69
C LEU A 125 -4.56 -14.90 11.74
N GLU A 126 -5.77 -15.08 11.18
CA GLU A 126 -6.53 -16.35 11.12
C GLU A 126 -7.17 -16.64 9.74
#